data_AF-A8F7G2-F1
#
_entry.id   AF-A8F7G2-F1
#
_cell.length_a   1.000
_cell.length_b   1.000
_cell.length_c   1.000
_cell.angle_alpha   90.00
_cell.angle_beta   90.00
_cell.angle_gamma   90.00
#
_symmetry.space_group_name_H-M   'P 1'
#
loop_
_entity.id
_entity.type
_entity.pdbx_description
1 polymer ?
#
loop_
_entity_poly.entity_id
_entity_poly.type
_entity_poly.pdbx_seq_one_letter_code
_entity_poly.pdbx_strand_id
1 'polypeptide(L)' 'MKLDPVRKLLKRYPRIVVIKAALMVLKSGQKVDAKSIEEAISVIMKAEKSRE' A
#
# COMPACT_ATOMS: atom_id res chain seq x y z
N MET A 1 9.84 14.41 -13.62
CA MET A 1 8.96 14.59 -12.43
C MET A 1 8.92 13.27 -11.67
N LYS A 2 9.44 13.18 -10.43
CA LYS A 2 9.35 11.94 -9.63
C LYS A 2 7.87 11.63 -9.43
N LEU A 3 7.38 10.56 -10.04
CA LEU A 3 5.98 10.14 -9.92
C LEU A 3 5.67 9.85 -8.46
N ASP A 4 4.61 10.47 -7.96
CA ASP A 4 4.07 10.20 -6.63
C ASP A 4 3.86 8.68 -6.43
N PRO A 5 4.37 8.10 -5.34
CA PRO A 5 4.36 6.65 -5.12
C PRO A 5 2.94 6.09 -5.07
N VAL A 6 1.96 6.85 -4.55
CA VAL A 6 0.55 6.45 -4.53
C VAL A 6 0.01 6.42 -5.97
N ARG A 7 0.24 7.47 -6.77
CA ARG A 7 -0.19 7.52 -8.18
C ARG A 7 0.38 6.35 -9.01
N LYS A 8 1.61 5.92 -8.74
CA LYS A 8 2.21 4.75 -9.42
C LYS A 8 1.47 3.45 -9.08
N LEU A 9 1.02 3.30 -7.85
CA LEU A 9 0.38 2.08 -7.35
C LEU A 9 -1.11 1.99 -7.70
N LEU A 10 -1.78 3.13 -7.85
CA LEU A 10 -3.17 3.19 -8.33
C LEU A 10 -3.37 2.61 -9.75
N LYS A 11 -2.31 2.44 -10.53
CA LYS A 11 -2.37 1.76 -11.84
C LYS A 11 -2.43 0.23 -11.74
N ARG A 12 -2.04 -0.34 -10.60
CA ARG A 12 -1.83 -1.78 -10.40
C ARG A 12 -2.73 -2.38 -9.33
N TYR A 13 -3.20 -1.55 -8.39
CA TYR A 13 -4.00 -2.00 -7.25
C TYR A 13 -5.27 -1.17 -7.07
N PRO A 14 -6.34 -1.74 -6.48
CA PRO A 14 -7.54 -1.00 -6.15
C PRO A 14 -7.24 0.21 -5.26
N ARG A 15 -7.91 1.35 -5.53
CA ARG A 15 -7.71 2.62 -4.79
C ARG A 15 -7.76 2.44 -3.27
N ILE A 16 -8.78 1.73 -2.78
CA ILE A 16 -8.99 1.52 -1.34
C ILE A 16 -7.84 0.74 -0.69
N VAL A 17 -7.27 -0.23 -1.40
CA VAL A 17 -6.15 -1.06 -0.92
C VAL A 17 -4.89 -0.20 -0.82
N VAL A 18 -4.61 0.63 -1.83
CA VAL A 18 -3.46 1.53 -1.82
C VAL A 18 -3.57 2.57 -0.70
N ILE A 19 -4.75 3.16 -0.49
CA ILE A 19 -4.98 4.14 0.58
C ILE A 19 -4.79 3.48 1.96
N LYS A 20 -5.38 2.31 2.18
CA LYS A 20 -5.23 1.56 3.45
C LYS A 20 -3.76 1.22 3.73
N ALA A 21 -3.03 0.76 2.72
CA ALA A 21 -1.61 0.45 2.84
C ALA A 21 -0.77 1.70 3.15
N ALA A 22 -1.01 2.81 2.45
CA ALA A 22 -0.30 4.07 2.70
C ALA A 22 -0.55 4.60 4.12
N LEU A 23 -1.79 4.49 4.62
CA LEU A 23 -2.12 4.85 6.00
C LEU A 23 -1.43 3.93 7.02
N MET A 24 -1.28 2.63 6.73
CA MET A 24 -0.52 1.72 7.60
C MET A 24 0.96 2.10 7.68
N VAL A 25 1.57 2.44 6.54
CA VAL A 25 2.97 2.90 6.47
C VAL A 25 3.17 4.22 7.21
N LEU A 26 2.22 5.17 7.08
CA LEU A 26 2.24 6.42 7.84
C LEU A 26 2.15 6.18 9.36
N LYS A 27 1.24 5.30 9.79
CA LYS A 27 1.06 4.97 11.20
C LYS A 27 2.26 4.27 11.83
N SER A 28 3.05 3.53 11.05
CA SER A 28 4.27 2.89 11.55
C SER A 28 5.47 3.82 11.64
N GLY A 29 5.33 5.09 11.22
CA GLY A 29 6.43 6.05 11.16
C GLY A 29 7.45 5.76 10.04
N GLN A 30 7.15 4.80 9.15
CA GLN A 30 8.01 4.49 8.03
C GLN A 30 7.87 5.54 6.93
N LYS A 31 8.91 5.66 6.10
CA LYS A 31 8.89 6.53 4.93
C LYS A 31 7.85 6.03 3.94
N VAL A 32 6.99 6.94 3.49
CA VAL A 32 5.98 6.63 2.47
C VAL A 32 6.64 6.61 1.10
N ASP A 33 7.06 5.44 0.66
CA ASP A 33 7.51 5.17 -0.70
C ASP A 33 6.80 3.97 -1.32
N ALA A 34 7.00 3.76 -2.62
CA ALA A 34 6.29 2.73 -3.35
C ALA A 34 6.58 1.31 -2.84
N LYS A 35 7.79 1.06 -2.30
CA LYS A 35 8.19 -0.25 -1.79
C LYS A 35 7.47 -0.55 -0.48
N SER A 36 7.51 0.38 0.48
CA SER A 36 6.82 0.23 1.76
C SER A 36 5.31 0.07 1.58
N ILE A 37 4.72 0.81 0.64
CA ILE A 37 3.29 0.65 0.32
C ILE A 37 3.02 -0.71 -0.34
N GLU A 38 3.84 -1.18 -1.29
CA GLU A 38 3.66 -2.51 -1.91
C GLU A 38 3.76 -3.65 -0.87
N GLU A 39 4.70 -3.56 0.08
CA GLU A 39 4.82 -4.52 1.19
C GLU A 39 3.56 -4.54 2.05
N ALA A 40 3.04 -3.37 2.44
CA ALA A 40 1.79 -3.27 3.21
C ALA A 40 0.57 -3.79 2.42
N ILE A 41 0.52 -3.59 1.11
CA ILE A 41 -0.51 -4.18 0.23
C ILE A 41 -0.44 -5.71 0.29
N SER A 42 0.76 -6.29 0.21
CA SER A 42 0.95 -7.75 0.31
C SER A 42 0.40 -8.31 1.62
N VAL A 43 0.65 -7.62 2.74
CA VAL A 43 0.12 -8.00 4.06
C VAL A 43 -1.40 -7.94 4.07
N ILE A 44 -2.00 -6.86 3.55
CA ILE A 44 -3.46 -6.71 3.47
C ILE A 44 -4.08 -7.86 2.65
N MET A 45 -3.52 -8.17 1.48
CA MET A 45 -4.05 -9.21 0.60
C MET A 45 -3.91 -10.62 1.20
N LYS A 46 -2.83 -10.90 1.95
CA LYS A 46 -2.63 -12.19 2.63
C LYS A 46 -3.53 -12.36 3.85
N ALA A 47 -3.78 -11.29 4.60
CA ALA A 47 -4.63 -11.33 5.78
C ALA A 47 -6.09 -11.65 5.43
N GLU A 48 -6.60 -11.16 4.30
CA GLU A 48 -7.96 -11.50 3.82
C GLU A 48 -8.06 -12.97 3.42
N LYS A 49 -7.03 -13.54 2.77
CA LYS A 49 -7.00 -14.96 2.38
C LYS A 49 -7.00 -15.94 3.57
N SER A 50 -6.67 -15.46 4.77
CA SER A 50 -6.62 -16.28 5.99
C SER A 50 -7.93 -16.24 6.79
N ARG A 51 -8.93 -15.47 6.33
CA ARG A 51 -10.26 -15.31 6.94
C ARG A 51 -11.38 -16.04 6.19
N GLU A 52 -11.07 -16.62 5.02
CA GLU A 52 -11.88 -17.62 4.31
C GLU A 52 -11.51 -19.03 4.78
#